data_AF-A0A7C6R7Y2-F1
#
_entry.id   AF-A0A7C6R7Y2-F1
#
_cell.length_a   1.000
_cell.length_b   1.000
_cell.length_c   1.000
_cell.angle_alpha   90.00
_cell.angle_beta   90.00
_cell.angle_gamma   90.00
#
_symmetry.space_group_name_H-M   'P 1'
#
loop_
_entity.id
_entity.type
_entity.pdbx_description
1 polymer ?
#
loop_
_entity_poly.entity_id
_entity_poly.type
_entity_poly.pdbx_seq_one_letter_code
_entity_poly.pdbx_strand_id
1 'polypeptide(L)'
;MALSEAVARTLIHGAGKLPVRIQRWIGGKPLVRDGYEMFPEVQMGLKLLSMLPGSDFETLPLDQSRAQMDAEGRIFGAYVPVSRIEDSTIPGRSGNIPVRIYDNGDPRGIIVYYHGGGWVVGGVESNDRLARFLAVHTHMMVVVVDYRLAPEHPFPAGLEDALDAFRWVRDHAAELGAPAKVMVAGDSAGANFSAVISQLTRDDPEGGPLLQVMYCPVTDLSTKHDSYRTFSEGFFLTEAQMDWYKAHYLGGDDELALDPRVSPLLAEDVTGVAPAHVVVSGFDPLRDEGLAYGRKLAEAGVPTRVQVVTGHVHAFLNTTGVGRAGVAAFEESCAAIVDYWNNSVA
;
A
#
# COMPACT_ATOMS: atom_id res chain seq x y z
N MET A 1 5.23 -26.39 -0.53
CA MET A 1 5.05 -24.92 -0.58
C MET A 1 6.06 -24.21 0.34
N ALA A 2 6.07 -24.46 1.65
CA ALA A 2 6.97 -23.75 2.58
C ALA A 2 8.49 -23.89 2.28
N LEU A 3 8.96 -25.09 1.89
CA LEU A 3 10.40 -25.30 1.57
C LEU A 3 10.82 -24.59 0.27
N SER A 4 9.95 -24.59 -0.76
CA SER A 4 10.21 -23.89 -2.02
C SER A 4 10.21 -22.37 -1.83
N GLU A 5 9.29 -21.83 -1.01
CA GLU A 5 9.28 -20.41 -0.65
C GLU A 5 10.53 -20.01 0.15
N ALA A 6 10.97 -20.83 1.10
CA ALA A 6 12.18 -20.54 1.88
C ALA A 6 13.44 -20.50 1.01
N VAL A 7 13.54 -21.40 0.03
CA VAL A 7 14.64 -21.41 -0.97
C VAL A 7 14.55 -20.17 -1.86
N ALA A 8 13.38 -19.88 -2.43
CA ALA A 8 13.16 -18.70 -3.27
C ALA A 8 13.54 -17.40 -2.53
N ARG A 9 13.05 -17.24 -1.30
CA ARG A 9 13.39 -16.11 -0.42
C ARG A 9 14.89 -15.98 -0.23
N THR A 10 15.58 -17.07 0.09
CA THR A 10 17.05 -17.05 0.30
C THR A 10 17.78 -16.60 -0.96
N LEU A 11 17.37 -17.10 -2.13
CA LEU A 11 17.96 -16.71 -3.41
C LEU A 11 17.72 -15.23 -3.74
N ILE A 12 16.48 -14.77 -3.59
CA ILE A 12 16.08 -13.39 -3.90
C ILE A 12 16.76 -12.39 -2.96
N HIS A 13 16.78 -12.67 -1.65
CA HIS A 13 17.46 -11.84 -0.65
C HIS A 13 18.97 -11.84 -0.86
N GLY A 14 19.53 -12.98 -1.29
CA GLY A 14 20.94 -13.09 -1.66
C GLY A 14 21.28 -12.24 -2.91
N ALA A 15 20.41 -12.26 -3.92
CA ALA A 15 20.60 -11.52 -5.16
C ALA A 15 20.64 -10.00 -4.92
N GLY A 16 19.70 -9.45 -4.14
CA GLY A 16 19.72 -8.01 -3.86
C GLY A 16 20.88 -7.55 -2.96
N LYS A 17 21.57 -8.47 -2.27
CA LYS A 17 22.83 -8.19 -1.55
C LYS A 17 24.08 -8.21 -2.43
N LEU A 18 23.98 -8.60 -3.70
CA LEU A 18 25.13 -8.61 -4.61
C LEU A 18 25.76 -7.21 -4.74
N PRO A 19 27.09 -7.11 -4.94
CA PRO A 19 27.74 -5.85 -5.26
C PRO A 19 27.08 -5.14 -6.45
N VAL A 20 26.97 -3.81 -6.38
CA VAL A 20 26.32 -2.97 -7.43
C VAL A 20 26.88 -3.24 -8.83
N ARG A 21 28.17 -3.55 -8.95
CA ARG A 21 28.80 -3.91 -10.25
C ARG A 21 28.19 -5.17 -10.86
N ILE A 22 27.88 -6.18 -10.03
CA ILE A 22 27.24 -7.43 -10.46
C ILE A 22 25.76 -7.17 -10.77
N GLN A 23 25.06 -6.40 -9.93
CA GLN A 23 23.68 -5.99 -10.18
C GLN A 23 23.54 -5.29 -11.54
N ARG A 24 24.44 -4.35 -11.85
CA ARG A 24 24.51 -3.68 -13.16
C ARG A 24 24.84 -4.64 -14.31
N TRP A 25 25.74 -5.58 -14.10
CA TRP A 25 26.07 -6.57 -15.14
C TRP A 25 24.86 -7.45 -15.49
N ILE A 26 24.10 -7.90 -14.48
CA ILE A 26 22.87 -8.67 -14.69
C ILE A 26 21.78 -7.77 -15.27
N GLY A 27 21.46 -6.65 -14.62
CA GLY A 27 20.37 -5.73 -14.98
C GLY A 27 20.56 -5.02 -16.33
N GLY A 28 21.80 -4.86 -16.79
CA GLY A 28 22.13 -4.26 -18.08
C GLY A 28 22.40 -2.75 -18.02
N LYS A 29 22.18 -2.05 -19.14
CA LYS A 29 22.40 -0.60 -19.24
C LYS A 29 21.45 0.12 -18.27
N PRO A 30 21.89 1.15 -17.53
CA PRO A 30 21.03 1.91 -16.63
C PRO A 30 19.76 2.38 -17.34
N LEU A 31 18.61 2.07 -16.75
CA LEU A 31 17.32 2.49 -17.26
C LEU A 31 16.97 3.86 -16.69
N VAL A 32 16.86 4.85 -17.58
CA VAL A 32 16.50 6.23 -17.23
C VAL A 32 15.19 6.60 -17.93
N ARG A 33 14.19 7.04 -17.18
CA ARG A 33 12.88 7.52 -17.68
C ARG A 33 12.45 8.74 -16.88
N ASP A 34 11.90 9.74 -17.55
CA ASP A 34 11.40 10.98 -16.94
C ASP A 34 12.39 11.66 -15.96
N GLY A 35 13.70 11.52 -16.20
CA GLY A 35 14.74 12.08 -15.34
C GLY A 35 15.14 11.23 -14.13
N TYR A 36 14.52 10.07 -13.91
CA TYR A 36 14.87 9.12 -12.86
C TYR A 36 15.68 7.95 -13.40
N GLU A 37 16.73 7.54 -12.68
CA GLU A 37 17.48 6.30 -12.93
C GLU A 37 16.98 5.21 -11.97
N MET A 38 16.63 4.04 -12.52
CA MET A 38 16.22 2.90 -11.71
C MET A 38 17.38 2.38 -10.87
N PHE A 39 17.12 2.02 -9.61
CA PHE A 39 18.17 1.43 -8.78
C PHE A 39 18.67 0.11 -9.40
N PRO A 40 19.99 -0.14 -9.45
CA PRO A 40 20.53 -1.35 -10.07
C PRO A 40 19.96 -2.66 -9.51
N GLU A 41 19.66 -2.71 -8.22
CA GLU A 41 19.03 -3.87 -7.58
C GLU A 41 17.57 -4.09 -8.03
N VAL A 42 16.81 -3.02 -8.24
CA VAL A 42 15.43 -3.07 -8.75
C VAL A 42 15.44 -3.52 -10.22
N GLN A 43 16.31 -2.92 -11.05
CA GLN A 43 16.42 -3.27 -12.47
C GLN A 43 16.87 -4.73 -12.67
N MET A 44 17.81 -5.20 -11.85
CA MET A 44 18.19 -6.61 -11.82
C MET A 44 17.01 -7.50 -11.42
N GLY A 45 16.26 -7.11 -10.38
CA GLY A 45 15.09 -7.84 -9.90
C GLY A 45 14.04 -8.02 -10.99
N LEU A 46 13.63 -6.94 -11.66
CA LEU A 46 12.67 -6.98 -12.77
C LEU A 46 13.13 -7.89 -13.90
N LYS A 47 14.41 -7.82 -14.28
CA LYS A 47 14.96 -8.67 -15.34
C LYS A 47 14.99 -10.15 -14.96
N LEU A 48 15.23 -10.47 -13.69
CA LEU A 48 15.16 -11.85 -13.22
C LEU A 48 13.71 -12.35 -13.18
N LEU A 49 12.77 -11.50 -12.74
CA LEU A 49 11.35 -11.82 -12.70
C LEU A 49 10.80 -12.07 -14.12
N SER A 50 11.18 -11.26 -15.10
CA SER A 50 10.75 -11.43 -16.50
C SER A 50 11.28 -12.71 -17.17
N MET A 51 12.23 -13.41 -16.54
CA MET A 51 12.73 -14.71 -17.01
C MET A 51 11.97 -15.89 -16.40
N LEU A 52 11.15 -15.66 -15.37
CA LEU A 52 10.36 -16.70 -14.72
C LEU A 52 9.01 -16.86 -15.46
N PRO A 53 8.57 -18.10 -15.75
CA PRO A 53 7.24 -18.34 -16.31
C PRO A 53 6.14 -17.91 -15.31
N GLY A 54 5.10 -17.22 -15.77
CA GLY A 54 3.90 -16.91 -14.97
C GLY A 54 3.92 -15.57 -14.23
N SER A 55 4.56 -14.53 -14.78
CA SER A 55 4.56 -13.17 -14.20
C SER A 55 3.19 -12.47 -14.22
N ASP A 56 2.23 -12.99 -14.99
CA ASP A 56 0.98 -12.30 -15.31
C ASP A 56 -0.15 -12.92 -14.47
N PHE A 57 -0.14 -12.66 -13.15
CA PHE A 57 -1.06 -13.29 -12.20
C PHE A 57 -2.54 -12.97 -12.49
N GLU A 58 -2.84 -11.92 -13.26
CA GLU A 58 -4.16 -11.58 -13.76
C GLU A 58 -4.75 -12.63 -14.73
N THR A 59 -3.89 -13.49 -15.29
CA THR A 59 -4.28 -14.58 -16.19
C THR A 59 -4.54 -15.91 -15.47
N LEU A 60 -4.19 -15.99 -14.18
CA LEU A 60 -4.40 -17.17 -13.36
C LEU A 60 -5.84 -17.26 -12.84
N PRO A 61 -6.32 -18.46 -12.45
CA PRO A 61 -7.49 -18.58 -11.61
C PRO A 61 -7.36 -17.74 -10.33
N LEU A 62 -8.43 -17.05 -9.93
CA LEU A 62 -8.41 -16.05 -8.86
C LEU A 62 -7.82 -16.56 -7.52
N ASP A 63 -8.10 -17.80 -7.16
CA ASP A 63 -7.57 -18.46 -5.96
C ASP A 63 -6.03 -18.59 -6.03
N GLN A 64 -5.50 -18.87 -7.22
CA GLN A 64 -4.05 -18.93 -7.45
C GLN A 64 -3.43 -17.54 -7.46
N SER A 65 -4.08 -16.53 -8.04
CA SER A 65 -3.63 -15.13 -7.98
C SER A 65 -3.52 -14.63 -6.54
N ARG A 66 -4.51 -14.96 -5.69
CA ARG A 66 -4.49 -14.64 -4.25
C ARG A 66 -3.35 -15.35 -3.52
N ALA A 67 -3.21 -16.66 -3.74
CA ALA A 67 -2.14 -17.45 -3.13
C ALA A 67 -0.73 -16.98 -3.56
N GLN A 68 -0.59 -16.54 -4.82
CA GLN A 68 0.64 -15.96 -5.33
C GLN A 68 0.98 -14.64 -4.63
N MET A 69 0.03 -13.72 -4.49
CA MET A 69 0.23 -12.45 -3.77
C MET A 69 0.72 -12.69 -2.32
N ASP A 70 0.12 -13.66 -1.62
CA ASP A 70 0.55 -14.04 -0.27
C ASP A 70 1.97 -14.62 -0.25
N ALA A 71 2.32 -15.45 -1.24
CA ALA A 71 3.67 -16.00 -1.37
C ALA A 71 4.70 -14.89 -1.66
N GLU A 72 4.37 -13.95 -2.54
CA GLU A 72 5.22 -12.81 -2.88
C GLU A 72 5.52 -11.94 -1.65
N GLY A 73 4.51 -11.62 -0.83
CA GLY A 73 4.72 -10.91 0.44
C GLY A 73 5.69 -11.63 1.40
N ARG A 74 5.58 -12.96 1.51
CA ARG A 74 6.48 -13.79 2.34
C ARG A 74 7.90 -13.91 1.77
N ILE A 75 8.04 -13.85 0.45
CA ILE A 75 9.31 -14.03 -0.26
C ILE A 75 10.08 -12.71 -0.34
N PHE A 76 9.42 -11.61 -0.74
CA PHE A 76 10.06 -10.32 -0.96
C PHE A 76 10.24 -9.51 0.31
N GLY A 77 9.38 -9.68 1.31
CA GLY A 77 9.46 -8.95 2.58
C GLY A 77 10.55 -9.45 3.53
N ALA A 78 11.23 -8.53 4.21
CA ALA A 78 12.15 -8.87 5.30
C ALA A 78 11.38 -9.42 6.50
N TYR A 79 12.00 -10.31 7.28
CA TYR A 79 11.41 -10.72 8.57
C TYR A 79 11.84 -9.73 9.65
N VAL A 80 10.86 -9.11 10.30
CA VAL A 80 11.07 -8.22 11.44
C VAL A 80 10.35 -8.81 12.66
N PRO A 81 11.03 -9.11 13.77
CA PRO A 81 10.37 -9.58 14.97
C PRO A 81 9.55 -8.45 15.60
N VAL A 82 8.35 -8.78 16.06
CA VAL A 82 7.47 -7.90 16.85
C VAL A 82 7.08 -8.62 18.13
N SER A 83 6.74 -7.86 19.16
CA SER A 83 6.45 -8.39 20.50
C SER A 83 5.10 -9.11 20.58
N ARG A 84 4.09 -8.64 19.83
CA ARG A 84 2.74 -9.22 19.81
C ARG A 84 2.17 -9.22 18.39
N ILE A 85 1.51 -10.33 18.06
CA ILE A 85 0.69 -10.50 16.86
C ILE A 85 -0.58 -11.20 17.30
N GLU A 86 -1.72 -10.65 16.92
CA GLU A 86 -3.02 -11.17 17.33
C GLU A 86 -4.03 -11.10 16.19
N ASP A 87 -4.61 -12.25 15.86
CA ASP A 87 -5.79 -12.32 15.02
C ASP A 87 -7.03 -12.03 15.86
N SER A 88 -7.86 -11.10 15.40
CA SER A 88 -9.10 -10.70 16.04
C SER A 88 -10.20 -10.46 15.01
N THR A 89 -11.40 -10.15 15.50
CA THR A 89 -12.53 -9.75 14.67
C THR A 89 -13.23 -8.56 15.31
N ILE A 90 -13.67 -7.62 14.48
CA ILE A 90 -14.37 -6.41 14.91
C ILE A 90 -15.75 -6.35 14.25
N PRO A 91 -16.75 -5.72 14.88
CA PRO A 91 -18.08 -5.60 14.28
C PRO A 91 -18.06 -4.67 13.07
N GLY A 92 -18.64 -5.13 11.95
CA GLY A 92 -18.94 -4.32 10.77
C GLY A 92 -20.43 -4.38 10.43
N ARG A 93 -20.92 -3.45 9.61
CA ARG A 93 -22.34 -3.35 9.24
C ARG A 93 -22.89 -4.59 8.52
N SER A 94 -22.01 -5.37 7.87
CA SER A 94 -22.34 -6.57 7.10
C SER A 94 -21.82 -7.86 7.74
N GLY A 95 -21.38 -7.81 8.99
CA GLY A 95 -20.79 -8.94 9.71
C GLY A 95 -19.45 -8.60 10.35
N ASN A 96 -18.81 -9.59 10.95
CA ASN A 96 -17.50 -9.41 11.58
C ASN A 96 -16.41 -9.22 10.52
N ILE A 97 -15.55 -8.22 10.72
CA ILE A 97 -14.40 -7.93 9.89
C ILE A 97 -13.16 -8.52 10.56
N PRO A 98 -12.42 -9.45 9.92
CA PRO A 98 -11.17 -9.94 10.46
C PRO A 98 -10.10 -8.85 10.46
N VAL A 99 -9.29 -8.82 11.52
CA VAL A 99 -8.15 -7.93 11.62
C VAL A 99 -6.95 -8.67 12.21
N ARG A 100 -5.75 -8.25 11.84
CA ARG A 100 -4.51 -8.69 12.50
C ARG A 100 -3.80 -7.50 13.11
N ILE A 101 -3.53 -7.60 14.41
CA ILE A 101 -2.93 -6.54 15.23
C ILE A 101 -1.45 -6.86 15.42
N TYR A 102 -0.59 -5.90 15.12
CA TYR A 102 0.84 -5.95 15.33
C TYR A 102 1.23 -4.88 16.34
N ASP A 103 1.95 -5.29 17.38
CA ASP A 103 2.38 -4.39 18.44
C ASP A 103 3.80 -4.75 18.89
N ASN A 104 4.57 -3.71 19.21
CA ASN A 104 5.94 -3.82 19.67
C ASN A 104 6.17 -3.17 21.04
N GLY A 105 5.16 -3.17 21.91
CA GLY A 105 5.30 -2.85 23.34
C GLY A 105 4.30 -1.81 23.81
N ASP A 106 4.77 -0.58 24.05
CA ASP A 106 3.95 0.56 24.48
C ASP A 106 3.65 1.44 23.25
N PRO A 107 2.58 1.15 22.48
CA PRO A 107 2.32 1.83 21.22
C PRO A 107 1.94 3.28 21.47
N ARG A 108 2.60 4.21 20.78
CA ARG A 108 2.29 5.65 20.91
C ARG A 108 0.93 6.02 20.30
N GLY A 109 0.50 5.29 19.29
CA GLY A 109 -0.76 5.49 18.56
C GLY A 109 -1.06 4.26 17.71
N ILE A 110 -2.08 4.37 16.85
CA ILE A 110 -2.54 3.27 15.99
C ILE A 110 -2.48 3.67 14.52
N ILE A 111 -2.01 2.76 13.67
CA ILE A 111 -2.15 2.82 12.22
C ILE A 111 -3.16 1.75 11.82
N VAL A 112 -4.32 2.15 11.31
CA VAL A 112 -5.21 1.24 10.60
C VAL A 112 -4.67 1.10 9.18
N TYR A 113 -4.25 -0.12 8.84
CA TYR A 113 -3.60 -0.42 7.57
C TYR A 113 -4.53 -1.16 6.62
N TYR A 114 -4.66 -0.65 5.41
CA TYR A 114 -5.40 -1.27 4.31
C TYR A 114 -4.41 -1.80 3.29
N HIS A 115 -4.49 -3.09 2.99
CA HIS A 115 -3.56 -3.72 2.05
C HIS A 115 -3.81 -3.32 0.60
N GLY A 116 -2.77 -3.40 -0.24
CA GLY A 116 -2.89 -3.31 -1.70
C GLY A 116 -3.46 -4.59 -2.33
N GLY A 117 -3.31 -4.70 -3.66
CA GLY A 117 -3.83 -5.83 -4.44
C GLY A 117 -5.12 -5.53 -5.18
N GLY A 118 -5.35 -4.26 -5.55
CA GLY A 118 -6.42 -3.85 -6.45
C GLY A 118 -7.82 -4.28 -6.01
N TRP A 119 -8.07 -4.32 -4.70
CA TRP A 119 -9.32 -4.77 -4.07
C TRP A 119 -9.74 -6.22 -4.35
N VAL A 120 -8.92 -6.99 -5.06
CA VAL A 120 -9.25 -8.33 -5.56
C VAL A 120 -8.35 -9.41 -4.96
N VAL A 121 -7.09 -9.06 -4.70
CA VAL A 121 -6.08 -9.92 -4.07
C VAL A 121 -5.45 -9.22 -2.88
N GLY A 122 -4.55 -9.91 -2.19
CA GLY A 122 -3.93 -9.42 -0.97
C GLY A 122 -4.72 -9.81 0.28
N GLY A 123 -4.19 -9.45 1.43
CA GLY A 123 -4.74 -9.77 2.74
C GLY A 123 -3.68 -9.61 3.83
N VAL A 124 -4.03 -10.07 5.03
CA VAL A 124 -3.11 -10.06 6.19
C VAL A 124 -1.81 -10.86 5.95
N GLU A 125 -1.87 -11.93 5.15
CA GLU A 125 -0.70 -12.80 4.91
C GLU A 125 0.34 -12.17 3.98
N SER A 126 -0.10 -11.56 2.88
CA SER A 126 0.78 -10.80 1.96
C SER A 126 1.41 -9.58 2.63
N ASN A 127 0.75 -9.00 3.64
CA ASN A 127 1.18 -7.75 4.28
C ASN A 127 1.83 -7.94 5.65
N ASP A 128 1.99 -9.18 6.13
CA ASP A 128 2.57 -9.47 7.45
C ASP A 128 3.95 -8.84 7.65
N ARG A 129 4.81 -8.91 6.62
CA ARG A 129 6.18 -8.37 6.70
C ARG A 129 6.21 -6.85 6.77
N LEU A 130 5.32 -6.21 6.02
CA LEU A 130 5.16 -4.76 5.99
C LEU A 130 4.61 -4.26 7.33
N ALA A 131 3.55 -4.89 7.85
CA ALA A 131 2.93 -4.49 9.11
C ALA A 131 3.91 -4.58 10.29
N ARG A 132 4.73 -5.64 10.34
CA ARG A 132 5.83 -5.75 11.32
C ARG A 132 6.83 -4.62 11.20
N PHE A 133 7.22 -4.29 9.97
CA PHE A 133 8.16 -3.21 9.70
C PHE A 133 7.60 -1.87 10.21
N LEU A 134 6.35 -1.54 9.88
CA LEU A 134 5.68 -0.35 10.39
C LEU A 134 5.64 -0.33 11.92
N ALA A 135 5.21 -1.42 12.56
CA ALA A 135 5.09 -1.48 14.01
C ALA A 135 6.44 -1.23 14.72
N VAL A 136 7.52 -1.82 14.22
CA VAL A 136 8.86 -1.62 14.78
C VAL A 136 9.39 -0.22 14.53
N HIS A 137 9.30 0.29 13.29
CA HIS A 137 9.95 1.53 12.91
C HIS A 137 9.16 2.80 13.32
N THR A 138 7.84 2.68 13.52
CA THR A 138 7.01 3.80 13.99
C THR A 138 6.70 3.75 15.49
N HIS A 139 6.91 2.59 16.15
CA HIS A 139 6.44 2.32 17.52
C HIS A 139 4.94 2.57 17.69
N MET A 140 4.16 2.36 16.64
CA MET A 140 2.69 2.40 16.66
C MET A 140 2.15 0.97 16.55
N MET A 141 0.95 0.77 17.10
CA MET A 141 0.18 -0.43 16.84
C MET A 141 -0.29 -0.41 15.39
N VAL A 142 -0.17 -1.51 14.66
CA VAL A 142 -0.67 -1.62 13.29
C VAL A 142 -1.82 -2.62 13.26
N VAL A 143 -3.00 -2.15 12.86
CA VAL A 143 -4.20 -2.97 12.71
C VAL A 143 -4.45 -3.16 11.21
N VAL A 144 -4.08 -4.32 10.67
CA VAL A 144 -4.32 -4.67 9.27
C VAL A 144 -5.75 -5.17 9.12
N VAL A 145 -6.52 -4.54 8.23
CA VAL A 145 -7.93 -4.89 7.98
C VAL A 145 -8.03 -5.88 6.82
N ASP A 146 -8.64 -7.04 7.07
CA ASP A 146 -8.90 -8.08 6.06
C ASP A 146 -10.28 -7.86 5.43
N TYR A 147 -10.41 -6.78 4.66
CA TYR A 147 -11.69 -6.33 4.12
C TYR A 147 -12.19 -7.26 2.99
N ARG A 148 -13.51 -7.27 2.76
CA ARG A 148 -14.12 -8.06 1.67
C ARG A 148 -13.56 -7.68 0.29
N LEU A 149 -13.23 -8.69 -0.50
CA LEU A 149 -12.61 -8.54 -1.82
C LEU A 149 -13.62 -8.74 -2.97
N ALA A 150 -13.37 -8.03 -4.05
CA ALA A 150 -13.98 -8.29 -5.34
C ALA A 150 -13.34 -9.55 -5.98
N PRO A 151 -14.04 -10.23 -6.92
CA PRO A 151 -15.39 -9.96 -7.43
C PRO A 151 -16.53 -10.50 -6.56
N GLU A 152 -16.25 -11.25 -5.49
CA GLU A 152 -17.30 -11.77 -4.59
C GLU A 152 -18.08 -10.64 -3.91
N HIS A 153 -17.38 -9.55 -3.61
CA HIS A 153 -17.91 -8.35 -2.99
C HIS A 153 -17.38 -7.10 -3.71
N PRO A 154 -17.96 -6.72 -4.86
CA PRO A 154 -17.54 -5.52 -5.59
C PRO A 154 -17.81 -4.25 -4.76
N PHE A 155 -17.36 -3.10 -5.27
CA PHE A 155 -17.64 -1.80 -4.68
C PHE A 155 -19.14 -1.65 -4.32
N PRO A 156 -19.48 -1.15 -3.11
CA PRO A 156 -18.60 -0.55 -2.10
C PRO A 156 -18.18 -1.48 -0.93
N ALA A 157 -18.34 -2.81 -1.03
CA ALA A 157 -18.28 -3.69 0.14
C ALA A 157 -16.97 -3.60 0.95
N GLY A 158 -15.80 -3.69 0.31
CA GLY A 158 -14.51 -3.56 1.00
C GLY A 158 -14.27 -2.16 1.59
N LEU A 159 -14.79 -1.10 0.95
CA LEU A 159 -14.72 0.27 1.47
C LEU A 159 -15.56 0.42 2.74
N GLU A 160 -16.74 -0.21 2.79
CA GLU A 160 -17.59 -0.19 3.98
C GLU A 160 -16.90 -0.88 5.16
N ASP A 161 -16.23 -2.00 4.93
CA ASP A 161 -15.45 -2.68 5.96
C ASP A 161 -14.28 -1.81 6.45
N ALA A 162 -13.56 -1.18 5.52
CA ALA A 162 -12.45 -0.30 5.84
C ALA A 162 -12.89 0.90 6.70
N LEU A 163 -14.04 1.50 6.38
CA LEU A 163 -14.64 2.61 7.12
C LEU A 163 -15.13 2.20 8.50
N ASP A 164 -15.85 1.08 8.59
CA ASP A 164 -16.34 0.54 9.87
C ASP A 164 -15.15 0.16 10.78
N ALA A 165 -14.08 -0.40 10.20
CA ALA A 165 -12.85 -0.71 10.92
C ALA A 165 -12.16 0.52 11.49
N PHE A 166 -12.03 1.59 10.69
CA PHE A 166 -11.45 2.85 11.17
C PHE A 166 -12.22 3.41 12.38
N ARG A 167 -13.54 3.53 12.25
CA ARG A 167 -14.39 4.07 13.32
C ARG A 167 -14.31 3.20 14.57
N TRP A 168 -14.39 1.88 14.42
CA TRP A 168 -14.29 0.97 15.56
C TRP A 168 -12.94 1.10 16.28
N VAL A 169 -11.83 1.12 15.54
CA VAL A 169 -10.47 1.27 16.12
C VAL A 169 -10.30 2.63 16.80
N ARG A 170 -10.79 3.72 16.20
CA ARG A 170 -10.80 5.07 16.81
C ARG A 170 -11.53 5.05 18.15
N ASP A 171 -12.72 4.44 18.18
CA ASP A 171 -13.61 4.49 19.33
C ASP A 171 -13.18 3.51 20.45
N HIS A 172 -12.44 2.45 20.13
CA HIS A 172 -12.02 1.38 21.06
C HIS A 172 -10.49 1.31 21.24
N ALA A 173 -9.74 2.34 20.88
CA ALA A 173 -8.27 2.35 20.96
C ALA A 173 -7.73 1.97 22.36
N ALA A 174 -8.39 2.45 23.42
CA ALA A 174 -8.02 2.13 24.80
C ALA A 174 -8.19 0.64 25.12
N GLU A 175 -9.20 -0.03 24.55
CA GLU A 175 -9.41 -1.48 24.71
C GLU A 175 -8.34 -2.29 23.98
N LEU A 176 -7.80 -1.75 22.89
CA LEU A 176 -6.67 -2.33 22.17
C LEU A 176 -5.33 -2.12 22.91
N GLY A 177 -5.30 -1.26 23.93
CA GLY A 177 -4.10 -0.93 24.70
C GLY A 177 -3.24 0.17 24.07
N ALA A 178 -3.84 1.06 23.29
CA ALA A 178 -3.16 2.19 22.65
C ALA A 178 -3.91 3.52 22.87
N PRO A 179 -3.24 4.68 22.76
CA PRO A 179 -3.92 5.97 22.77
C PRO A 179 -4.91 6.11 21.60
N ALA A 180 -6.02 6.83 21.81
CA ALA A 180 -7.03 7.17 20.79
C ALA A 180 -6.53 8.20 19.78
N LYS A 181 -5.42 7.85 19.11
CA LYS A 181 -4.67 8.68 18.17
C LYS A 181 -4.40 7.82 16.96
N VAL A 182 -5.34 7.85 16.01
CA VAL A 182 -5.44 6.87 14.93
C VAL A 182 -5.11 7.52 13.59
N MET A 183 -4.19 6.90 12.86
CA MET A 183 -3.85 7.21 11.48
C MET A 183 -4.43 6.14 10.56
N VAL A 184 -4.62 6.48 9.30
CA VAL A 184 -4.89 5.52 8.23
C VAL A 184 -3.69 5.42 7.31
N ALA A 185 -3.37 4.21 6.90
CA ALA A 185 -2.31 3.95 5.93
C ALA A 185 -2.71 2.83 4.98
N GLY A 186 -2.13 2.84 3.78
CA GLY A 186 -2.25 1.71 2.89
C GLY A 186 -1.39 1.87 1.65
N ASP A 187 -1.28 0.78 0.88
CA ASP A 187 -0.60 0.76 -0.40
C ASP A 187 -1.56 0.51 -1.55
N SER A 188 -1.31 1.13 -2.71
CA SER A 188 -2.07 0.90 -3.94
C SER A 188 -3.58 1.12 -3.71
N ALA A 189 -4.40 0.07 -3.86
CA ALA A 189 -5.82 0.05 -3.53
C ALA A 189 -6.15 0.33 -2.05
N GLY A 190 -5.29 -0.04 -1.10
CA GLY A 190 -5.48 0.31 0.31
C GLY A 190 -5.16 1.79 0.60
N ALA A 191 -4.26 2.38 -0.18
CA ALA A 191 -4.01 3.82 -0.12
C ALA A 191 -5.22 4.62 -0.65
N ASN A 192 -5.95 4.08 -1.64
CA ASN A 192 -7.24 4.61 -2.07
C ASN A 192 -8.23 4.67 -0.89
N PHE A 193 -8.36 3.58 -0.12
CA PHE A 193 -9.20 3.59 1.09
C PHE A 193 -8.75 4.63 2.11
N SER A 194 -7.43 4.80 2.32
CA SER A 194 -6.90 5.83 3.22
C SER A 194 -7.37 7.25 2.83
N ALA A 195 -7.38 7.57 1.53
CA ALA A 195 -7.92 8.82 1.02
C ALA A 195 -9.44 8.93 1.22
N VAL A 196 -10.19 7.92 0.80
CA VAL A 196 -11.66 7.94 0.84
C VAL A 196 -12.17 7.99 2.27
N ILE A 197 -11.58 7.24 3.21
CA ILE A 197 -11.93 7.31 4.63
C ILE A 197 -11.67 8.69 5.19
N SER A 198 -10.55 9.32 4.84
CA SER A 198 -10.24 10.68 5.29
C SER A 198 -11.26 11.72 4.77
N GLN A 199 -11.81 11.51 3.58
CA GLN A 199 -12.90 12.32 3.05
C GLN A 199 -14.23 12.04 3.77
N LEU A 200 -14.59 10.76 3.94
CA LEU A 200 -15.88 10.34 4.51
C LEU A 200 -16.01 10.61 6.02
N THR A 201 -14.88 10.75 6.73
CA THR A 201 -14.84 10.94 8.18
C THR A 201 -14.39 12.34 8.59
N ARG A 202 -14.18 13.25 7.62
CA ARG A 202 -13.80 14.64 7.87
C ARG A 202 -14.73 15.31 8.89
N ASP A 203 -16.03 15.07 8.72
CA ASP A 203 -17.10 15.71 9.49
C ASP A 203 -17.66 14.79 10.59
N ASP A 204 -16.99 13.67 10.89
CA ASP A 204 -17.35 12.80 12.01
C ASP A 204 -17.18 13.59 13.34
N PRO A 205 -18.14 13.57 14.27
CA PRO A 205 -18.05 14.29 15.55
C PRO A 205 -16.84 13.88 16.40
N GLU A 206 -16.43 12.62 16.31
CA GLU A 206 -15.28 12.05 17.01
C GLU A 206 -13.94 12.33 16.27
N GLY A 207 -14.01 12.94 15.08
CA GLY A 207 -12.87 13.27 14.23
C GLY A 207 -12.47 12.18 13.25
N GLY A 208 -11.81 12.61 12.18
CA GLY A 208 -11.17 11.74 11.19
C GLY A 208 -9.76 11.29 11.59
N PRO A 209 -9.01 10.66 10.67
CA PRO A 209 -7.64 10.22 10.92
C PRO A 209 -6.71 11.38 11.26
N LEU A 210 -5.72 11.14 12.12
CA LEU A 210 -4.66 12.11 12.41
C LEU A 210 -3.74 12.37 11.22
N LEU A 211 -3.55 11.36 10.37
CA LEU A 211 -2.72 11.38 9.17
C LEU A 211 -3.25 10.33 8.19
N GLN A 212 -3.26 10.66 6.90
CA GLN A 212 -3.46 9.70 5.81
C GLN A 212 -2.13 9.42 5.11
N VAL A 213 -1.62 8.20 5.24
CA VAL A 213 -0.37 7.76 4.62
C VAL A 213 -0.67 6.90 3.40
N MET A 214 -0.23 7.36 2.24
CA MET A 214 -0.65 6.79 0.96
C MET A 214 0.56 6.32 0.17
N TYR A 215 0.79 5.01 0.08
CA TYR A 215 1.88 4.44 -0.71
C TYR A 215 1.40 4.05 -2.11
N CYS A 216 1.97 4.67 -3.14
CA CYS A 216 1.66 4.44 -4.56
C CYS A 216 0.14 4.38 -4.84
N PRO A 217 -0.64 5.40 -4.46
CA PRO A 217 -2.09 5.27 -4.40
C PRO A 217 -2.77 5.20 -5.76
N VAL A 218 -3.82 4.38 -5.86
CA VAL A 218 -4.85 4.55 -6.89
C VAL A 218 -5.77 5.69 -6.47
N THR A 219 -5.95 6.70 -7.31
CA THR A 219 -6.77 7.88 -6.98
C THR A 219 -7.77 8.26 -8.07
N ASP A 220 -7.63 7.68 -9.27
CA ASP A 220 -8.47 7.97 -10.43
C ASP A 220 -8.58 6.76 -11.35
N LEU A 221 -9.72 6.05 -11.29
CA LEU A 221 -10.05 4.97 -12.22
C LEU A 221 -10.83 5.45 -13.44
N SER A 222 -11.18 6.74 -13.52
CA SER A 222 -11.97 7.30 -14.63
C SER A 222 -11.13 7.50 -15.89
N THR A 223 -9.82 7.66 -15.75
CA THR A 223 -8.90 7.90 -16.87
C THR A 223 -7.50 7.33 -16.59
N LYS A 224 -6.71 7.15 -17.64
CA LYS A 224 -5.29 6.75 -17.56
C LYS A 224 -4.42 8.00 -17.71
N HIS A 225 -3.60 8.26 -16.69
CA HIS A 225 -2.67 9.40 -16.64
C HIS A 225 -1.40 9.14 -17.46
N ASP A 226 -0.59 10.17 -17.73
CA ASP A 226 0.59 10.06 -18.62
C ASP A 226 1.58 8.96 -18.22
N SER A 227 1.76 8.70 -16.91
CA SER A 227 2.59 7.62 -16.39
C SER A 227 2.16 6.23 -16.85
N TYR A 228 0.87 5.97 -17.12
CA TYR A 228 0.42 4.71 -17.70
C TYR A 228 1.09 4.46 -19.06
N ARG A 229 1.16 5.48 -19.92
CA ARG A 229 1.80 5.36 -21.25
C ARG A 229 3.30 5.06 -21.15
N THR A 230 3.97 5.56 -20.12
CA THR A 230 5.43 5.37 -19.94
C THR A 230 5.75 4.03 -19.28
N PHE A 231 4.88 3.53 -18.38
CA PHE A 231 5.14 2.37 -17.53
C PHE A 231 4.11 1.23 -17.70
N SER A 232 3.41 1.16 -18.83
CA SER A 232 2.32 0.21 -19.08
C SER A 232 2.71 -1.28 -18.92
N GLU A 233 3.99 -1.62 -19.16
CA GLU A 233 4.51 -2.98 -19.10
C GLU A 233 5.97 -3.01 -18.62
N GLY A 234 6.40 -4.12 -18.02
CA GLY A 234 7.79 -4.36 -17.64
C GLY A 234 8.27 -3.69 -16.34
N PHE A 235 7.37 -3.00 -15.63
CA PHE A 235 7.67 -2.28 -14.38
C PHE A 235 6.90 -2.85 -13.16
N PHE A 236 6.77 -4.17 -13.12
CA PHE A 236 5.99 -4.93 -12.12
C PHE A 236 4.48 -4.76 -12.28
N LEU A 237 3.90 -3.60 -11.92
CA LEU A 237 2.49 -3.32 -12.17
C LEU A 237 2.29 -2.98 -13.66
N THR A 238 1.29 -3.60 -14.29
CA THR A 238 0.96 -3.35 -15.70
C THR A 238 -0.39 -2.66 -15.87
N GLU A 239 -0.58 -2.04 -17.02
CA GLU A 239 -1.87 -1.48 -17.42
C GLU A 239 -2.95 -2.57 -17.51
N ALA A 240 -2.59 -3.76 -18.01
CA ALA A 240 -3.51 -4.91 -18.10
C ALA A 240 -3.99 -5.39 -16.73
N GLN A 241 -3.12 -5.38 -15.72
CA GLN A 241 -3.49 -5.68 -14.34
C GLN A 241 -4.44 -4.64 -13.77
N MET A 242 -4.20 -3.35 -14.03
CA MET A 242 -5.11 -2.28 -13.59
C MET A 242 -6.48 -2.40 -14.24
N ASP A 243 -6.55 -2.71 -15.53
CA ASP A 243 -7.82 -2.97 -16.22
C ASP A 243 -8.56 -4.17 -15.63
N TRP A 244 -7.85 -5.25 -15.29
CA TRP A 244 -8.40 -6.43 -14.63
C TRP A 244 -8.93 -6.12 -13.22
N TYR A 245 -8.17 -5.38 -12.41
CA TYR A 245 -8.60 -4.93 -11.09
C TYR A 245 -9.85 -4.05 -11.16
N LYS A 246 -9.86 -3.07 -12.06
CA LYS A 246 -11.01 -2.18 -12.28
C LYS A 246 -12.26 -2.99 -12.63
N ALA A 247 -12.17 -3.92 -13.58
CA ALA A 247 -13.31 -4.71 -14.03
C ALA A 247 -13.97 -5.51 -12.88
N HIS A 248 -13.17 -6.15 -12.02
CA HIS A 248 -13.69 -6.88 -10.87
C HIS A 248 -14.22 -5.95 -9.78
N TYR A 249 -13.48 -4.89 -9.45
CA TYR A 249 -13.84 -3.98 -8.38
C TYR A 249 -15.15 -3.24 -8.65
N LEU A 250 -15.34 -2.78 -9.88
CA LEU A 250 -16.55 -2.07 -10.29
C LEU A 250 -17.72 -3.01 -10.63
N GLY A 251 -17.51 -4.33 -10.59
CA GLY A 251 -18.56 -5.30 -10.93
C GLY A 251 -19.11 -5.17 -12.34
N GLY A 252 -18.34 -4.61 -13.27
CA GLY A 252 -18.74 -4.32 -14.65
C GLY A 252 -19.52 -3.03 -14.88
N ASP A 253 -19.69 -2.17 -13.86
CA ASP A 253 -20.29 -0.84 -14.01
C ASP A 253 -19.21 0.26 -14.06
N ASP A 254 -18.70 0.52 -15.27
CA ASP A 254 -17.61 1.49 -15.48
C ASP A 254 -17.97 2.93 -15.10
N GLU A 255 -19.26 3.30 -15.03
CA GLU A 255 -19.69 4.64 -14.60
C GLU A 255 -19.35 4.89 -13.12
N LEU A 256 -19.24 3.84 -12.31
CA LEU A 256 -18.78 3.95 -10.92
C LEU A 256 -17.35 4.50 -10.81
N ALA A 257 -16.56 4.44 -11.88
CA ALA A 257 -15.23 5.06 -11.90
C ALA A 257 -15.26 6.58 -11.69
N LEU A 258 -16.41 7.23 -11.92
CA LEU A 258 -16.62 8.66 -11.66
C LEU A 258 -17.02 8.97 -10.20
N ASP A 259 -17.38 7.96 -9.41
CA ASP A 259 -17.73 8.14 -7.99
C ASP A 259 -16.48 8.55 -7.20
N PRO A 260 -16.49 9.66 -6.43
CA PRO A 260 -15.35 10.05 -5.59
C PRO A 260 -14.91 9.03 -4.55
N ARG A 261 -15.77 8.06 -4.20
CA ARG A 261 -15.44 6.94 -3.31
C ARG A 261 -14.65 5.82 -4.01
N VAL A 262 -14.59 5.85 -5.34
CA VAL A 262 -13.75 5.00 -6.19
C VAL A 262 -12.52 5.80 -6.65
N SER A 263 -12.74 7.03 -7.10
CA SER A 263 -11.73 7.94 -7.63
C SER A 263 -11.64 9.20 -6.76
N PRO A 264 -10.96 9.14 -5.60
CA PRO A 264 -10.89 10.26 -4.66
C PRO A 264 -10.27 11.54 -5.25
N LEU A 265 -9.51 11.44 -6.35
CA LEU A 265 -9.03 12.60 -7.11
C LEU A 265 -10.18 13.44 -7.68
N LEU A 266 -11.36 12.85 -7.90
CA LEU A 266 -12.54 13.52 -8.47
C LEU A 266 -13.42 14.21 -7.42
N ALA A 267 -13.16 14.04 -6.12
CA ALA A 267 -13.94 14.68 -5.06
C ALA A 267 -13.97 16.21 -5.23
N GLU A 268 -15.14 16.84 -5.25
CA GLU A 268 -15.24 18.29 -5.51
C GLU A 268 -14.48 19.13 -4.48
N ASP A 269 -14.48 18.69 -3.22
CA ASP A 269 -13.86 19.35 -2.10
C ASP A 269 -13.07 18.37 -1.25
N VAL A 270 -11.81 18.71 -0.96
CA VAL A 270 -10.93 17.97 -0.05
C VAL A 270 -10.42 18.86 1.09
N THR A 271 -11.01 20.05 1.28
CA THR A 271 -10.68 20.91 2.42
C THR A 271 -11.04 20.20 3.72
N GLY A 272 -10.21 20.39 4.74
CA GLY A 272 -10.44 19.88 6.09
C GLY A 272 -10.21 18.38 6.29
N VAL A 273 -9.87 17.60 5.24
CA VAL A 273 -9.49 16.19 5.42
C VAL A 273 -8.17 16.07 6.20
N ALA A 274 -7.88 14.86 6.67
CA ALA A 274 -6.65 14.56 7.41
C ALA A 274 -5.39 15.03 6.66
N PRO A 275 -4.37 15.57 7.35
CA PRO A 275 -3.04 15.80 6.77
C PRO A 275 -2.51 14.56 6.06
N ALA A 276 -1.71 14.75 5.02
CA ALA A 276 -1.35 13.67 4.11
C ALA A 276 0.16 13.48 3.97
N HIS A 277 0.57 12.21 3.96
CA HIS A 277 1.86 11.80 3.43
C HIS A 277 1.65 10.91 2.21
N VAL A 278 1.84 11.49 1.02
CA VAL A 278 1.70 10.80 -0.26
C VAL A 278 3.06 10.36 -0.75
N VAL A 279 3.24 9.06 -0.98
CA VAL A 279 4.48 8.46 -1.47
C VAL A 279 4.20 7.86 -2.84
N VAL A 280 4.97 8.22 -3.86
CA VAL A 280 4.85 7.65 -5.22
C VAL A 280 6.17 7.05 -5.67
N SER A 281 6.11 5.96 -6.45
CA SER A 281 7.28 5.37 -7.09
C SER A 281 7.58 6.06 -8.43
N GLY A 282 8.86 6.18 -8.79
CA GLY A 282 9.28 6.87 -10.02
C GLY A 282 8.95 6.11 -11.31
N PHE A 283 8.92 4.77 -11.25
CA PHE A 283 8.61 3.86 -12.36
C PHE A 283 7.29 3.11 -12.09
N ASP A 284 6.18 3.85 -12.07
CA ASP A 284 4.87 3.34 -11.64
C ASP A 284 3.76 3.96 -12.51
N PRO A 285 2.86 3.14 -13.10
CA PRO A 285 1.67 3.64 -13.79
C PRO A 285 0.84 4.63 -12.96
N LEU A 286 0.77 4.45 -11.63
CA LEU A 286 -0.05 5.26 -10.72
C LEU A 286 0.66 6.55 -10.25
N ARG A 287 1.89 6.79 -10.70
CA ARG A 287 2.70 7.92 -10.24
C ARG A 287 1.99 9.26 -10.42
N ASP A 288 1.50 9.53 -11.63
CA ASP A 288 1.02 10.87 -11.97
C ASP A 288 -0.33 11.19 -11.31
N GLU A 289 -1.20 10.18 -11.12
CA GLU A 289 -2.45 10.35 -10.38
C GLU A 289 -2.20 10.57 -8.88
N GLY A 290 -1.26 9.83 -8.27
CA GLY A 290 -0.86 10.06 -6.88
C GLY A 290 -0.26 11.45 -6.66
N LEU A 291 0.57 11.92 -7.60
CA LEU A 291 1.09 13.29 -7.60
C LEU A 291 -0.04 14.32 -7.77
N ALA A 292 -1.03 14.04 -8.62
CA ALA A 292 -2.19 14.91 -8.82
C ALA A 292 -3.02 15.03 -7.55
N TYR A 293 -3.25 13.93 -6.83
CA TYR A 293 -3.97 13.97 -5.55
C TYR A 293 -3.20 14.74 -4.48
N GLY A 294 -1.88 14.54 -4.38
CA GLY A 294 -1.03 15.33 -3.49
C GLY A 294 -1.08 16.84 -3.79
N ARG A 295 -1.10 17.23 -5.07
CA ARG A 295 -1.29 18.64 -5.47
C ARG A 295 -2.67 19.16 -5.07
N LYS A 296 -3.74 18.38 -5.34
CA LYS A 296 -5.11 18.76 -4.98
C LYS A 296 -5.28 19.03 -3.49
N LEU A 297 -4.71 18.17 -2.64
CA LEU A 297 -4.70 18.36 -1.19
C LEU A 297 -3.96 19.64 -0.78
N ALA A 298 -2.76 19.86 -1.34
CA ALA A 298 -1.97 21.05 -1.04
C ALA A 298 -2.66 22.35 -1.50
N GLU A 299 -3.28 22.35 -2.68
CA GLU A 299 -4.05 23.48 -3.21
C GLU A 299 -5.31 23.79 -2.38
N ALA A 300 -5.91 22.77 -1.76
CA ALA A 300 -7.00 22.91 -0.80
C ALA A 300 -6.54 23.33 0.62
N GLY A 301 -5.23 23.54 0.82
CA GLY A 301 -4.67 23.96 2.11
C GLY A 301 -4.47 22.82 3.13
N VAL A 302 -4.58 21.56 2.71
CA VAL A 302 -4.31 20.40 3.57
C VAL A 302 -2.78 20.26 3.74
N PRO A 303 -2.25 20.15 4.97
CA PRO A 303 -0.83 19.90 5.18
C PRO A 303 -0.42 18.58 4.50
N THR A 304 0.43 18.69 3.47
CA THR A 304 0.72 17.58 2.56
C THR A 304 2.22 17.43 2.34
N ARG A 305 2.78 16.23 2.61
CA ARG A 305 4.13 15.83 2.22
C ARG A 305 4.05 14.86 1.05
N VAL A 306 4.58 15.25 -0.11
CA VAL A 306 4.75 14.36 -1.26
C VAL A 306 6.20 13.86 -1.32
N GLN A 307 6.40 12.55 -1.35
CA GLN A 307 7.71 11.90 -1.51
C GLN A 307 7.72 11.11 -2.83
N VAL A 308 8.70 11.38 -3.67
CA VAL A 308 8.93 10.62 -4.91
C VAL A 308 10.09 9.66 -4.71
N VAL A 309 9.80 8.37 -4.69
CA VAL A 309 10.77 7.28 -4.58
C VAL A 309 11.27 6.93 -5.98
N THR A 310 12.22 7.73 -6.45
CA THR A 310 12.62 7.84 -7.87
C THR A 310 13.04 6.52 -8.53
N GLY A 311 13.88 5.72 -7.89
CA GLY A 311 14.50 4.53 -8.49
C GLY A 311 13.72 3.23 -8.34
N HIS A 312 12.46 3.29 -7.90
CA HIS A 312 11.63 2.14 -7.56
C HIS A 312 10.38 2.00 -8.44
N VAL A 313 9.84 0.78 -8.43
CA VAL A 313 8.57 0.40 -9.07
C VAL A 313 7.40 0.40 -8.08
N HIS A 314 6.19 0.14 -8.59
CA HIS A 314 4.96 0.07 -7.81
C HIS A 314 5.10 -0.87 -6.59
N ALA A 315 4.54 -0.42 -5.46
CA ALA A 315 4.51 -1.10 -4.17
C ALA A 315 5.90 -1.53 -3.62
N PHE A 316 6.91 -0.67 -3.75
CA PHE A 316 8.29 -0.94 -3.30
C PHE A 316 8.42 -1.38 -1.83
N LEU A 317 7.51 -0.95 -0.96
CA LEU A 317 7.49 -1.27 0.46
C LEU A 317 7.30 -2.77 0.75
N ASN A 318 6.79 -3.54 -0.20
CA ASN A 318 6.69 -5.00 -0.10
C ASN A 318 8.02 -5.73 -0.35
N THR A 319 9.08 -5.01 -0.74
CA THR A 319 10.38 -5.59 -1.15
C THR A 319 11.52 -5.39 -0.15
N THR A 320 11.20 -5.13 1.11
CA THR A 320 12.18 -4.86 2.20
C THR A 320 13.21 -5.97 2.41
N GLY A 321 12.94 -7.20 1.97
CA GLY A 321 13.88 -8.32 2.06
C GLY A 321 14.85 -8.43 0.89
N VAL A 322 14.56 -7.75 -0.23
CA VAL A 322 15.32 -7.91 -1.47
C VAL A 322 16.56 -7.02 -1.47
N GLY A 323 16.36 -5.70 -1.40
CA GLY A 323 17.40 -4.70 -1.64
C GLY A 323 17.50 -3.65 -0.54
N ARG A 324 18.56 -2.84 -0.58
CA ARG A 324 18.79 -1.78 0.42
C ARG A 324 17.93 -0.54 0.18
N ALA A 325 17.68 -0.21 -1.09
CA ALA A 325 16.98 1.01 -1.48
C ALA A 325 15.51 0.96 -1.06
N GLY A 326 14.86 -0.22 -1.15
CA GLY A 326 13.47 -0.39 -0.71
C GLY A 326 13.32 -0.18 0.80
N VAL A 327 14.23 -0.78 1.58
CA VAL A 327 14.28 -0.58 3.04
C VAL A 327 14.50 0.90 3.37
N ALA A 328 15.52 1.52 2.79
CA ALA A 328 15.85 2.93 3.08
C ALA A 328 14.68 3.88 2.78
N ALA A 329 13.99 3.68 1.65
CA ALA A 329 12.81 4.48 1.30
C ALA A 329 11.65 4.27 2.28
N PHE A 330 11.47 3.04 2.78
CA PHE A 330 10.40 2.76 3.75
C PHE A 330 10.75 3.28 5.15
N GLU A 331 12.01 3.19 5.57
CA GLU A 331 12.51 3.82 6.80
C GLU A 331 12.33 5.34 6.77
N GLU A 332 12.60 5.99 5.63
CA GLU A 332 12.35 7.42 5.45
C GLU A 332 10.87 7.78 5.63
N SER A 333 9.98 6.96 5.08
CA SER A 333 8.52 7.16 5.26
C SER A 333 8.11 6.95 6.72
N CYS A 334 8.59 5.90 7.39
CA CYS A 334 8.35 5.67 8.81
C CYS A 334 8.84 6.84 9.66
N ALA A 335 10.02 7.39 9.35
CA ALA A 335 10.56 8.56 10.02
C ALA A 335 9.65 9.78 9.82
N ALA A 336 9.13 10.01 8.62
CA ALA A 336 8.19 11.10 8.37
C ALA A 336 6.87 10.96 9.15
N ILE A 337 6.37 9.74 9.32
CA ILE A 337 5.19 9.46 10.19
C ILE A 337 5.51 9.83 11.65
N VAL A 338 6.67 9.41 12.14
CA VAL A 338 7.11 9.69 13.52
C VAL A 338 7.39 11.18 13.72
N ASP A 339 7.97 11.87 12.75
CA ASP A 339 8.20 13.31 12.80
C ASP A 339 6.87 14.07 12.83
N TYR A 340 5.89 13.68 12.00
CA TYR A 340 4.56 14.26 12.06
C TYR A 340 3.92 14.06 13.43
N TRP A 341 4.01 12.85 13.98
CA TRP A 341 3.53 12.54 15.33
C TRP A 341 4.17 13.47 16.38
N ASN A 342 5.49 13.56 16.40
CA ASN A 342 6.21 14.35 17.41
C ASN A 342 5.90 15.85 17.32
N ASN A 343 5.52 16.36 16.14
CA ASN A 343 5.23 17.78 15.95
C ASN A 343 3.76 18.16 16.13
N SER A 344 2.84 17.21 15.92
CA SER A 344 1.39 17.49 15.87
C SER A 344 0.63 17.01 17.10
N VAL A 345 1.26 16.16 17.93
CA VAL A 345 0.57 15.36 18.95
C VAL A 345 1.28 15.39 20.32
N ALA A 346 2.50 15.96 20.38
CA ALA A 346 3.31 16.09 21.60
C ALA A 346 2.86 17.22 22.52
#